data_AF-A0A383WK71-F1
#
_entry.id   AF-A0A383WK71-F1
#
_cell.length_a   1.000
_cell.length_b   1.000
_cell.length_c   1.000
_cell.angle_alpha   90.00
_cell.angle_beta   90.00
_cell.angle_gamma   90.00
#
_symmetry.space_group_name_H-M   'P 1'
#
loop_
_entity.id
_entity.type
_entity.pdbx_description
1 polymer ?
#
loop_
_entity_poly.entity_id
_entity_poly.type
_entity_poly.pdbx_seq_one_letter_code
_entity_poly.pdbx_strand_id
1 'polypeptide(L)'
;MEKGELVEFPEQPAVYAVYNKDDQIQYIGLTRKINVTVSNHLRDVPESTAAVRYELLPDASRDALTGAWKAWMEEALSETGNIPPGNAPGETKWQSRSARPKADIKLTAGKAINVPIETLIDQVVKSNKVVAFVKGTRSQPQCGFSHKMMSILNDMRTDYEVVNVLDDFHNPGLRDAIKQYSQWPTIPQLYIGGEFVGGSDIVEQMLGSGELQLMLRGESK
;
A
#
# COMPACT_ATOMS: atom_id res chain seq x y z
N MET A 1 13.45 26.02 -12.84
CA MET A 1 13.64 24.60 -12.48
C MET A 1 13.90 24.56 -10.98
N GLU A 2 12.97 24.04 -10.19
CA GLU A 2 13.06 24.07 -8.71
C GLU A 2 13.61 22.74 -8.18
N LYS A 3 14.66 22.79 -7.35
CA LYS A 3 14.99 21.69 -6.42
C LYS A 3 13.94 21.75 -5.31
N GLY A 4 12.94 20.90 -5.34
CA GLY A 4 11.97 20.80 -4.25
C GLY A 4 12.58 20.09 -3.04
N GLU A 5 12.48 20.68 -1.85
CA GLU A 5 12.58 19.92 -0.60
C GLU A 5 11.51 18.81 -0.60
N LEU A 6 11.76 17.70 0.10
CA LEU A 6 10.94 16.48 0.17
C LEU A 6 9.54 16.66 0.80
N VAL A 7 8.78 17.70 0.42
CA VAL A 7 7.60 18.11 1.20
C VAL A 7 6.27 17.83 0.52
N GLU A 8 6.14 17.78 -0.80
CA GLU A 8 4.97 17.14 -1.45
C GLU A 8 5.13 17.10 -2.97
N PHE A 9 4.83 15.96 -3.59
CA PHE A 9 4.86 15.78 -5.04
C PHE A 9 3.43 15.77 -5.59
N PRO A 10 3.17 16.28 -6.80
CA PRO A 10 1.85 16.23 -7.40
C PRO A 10 1.48 14.81 -7.88
N GLU A 11 0.18 14.53 -7.99
CA GLU A 11 -0.32 13.28 -8.59
C GLU A 11 -0.41 13.40 -10.12
N GLN A 12 0.73 13.49 -10.79
CA GLN A 12 0.80 13.65 -12.24
C GLN A 12 1.89 12.77 -12.88
N PRO A 13 1.80 12.49 -14.19
CA PRO A 13 2.88 11.86 -14.92
C PRO A 13 4.11 12.75 -14.97
N ALA A 14 5.29 12.14 -14.89
CA ALA A 14 6.55 12.86 -14.84
C ALA A 14 7.72 11.97 -15.28
N VAL A 15 8.79 12.61 -15.73
CA VAL A 15 10.15 12.08 -15.68
C VAL A 15 10.83 12.63 -14.42
N TYR A 16 11.69 11.83 -13.79
CA TYR A 16 12.35 12.23 -12.55
C TYR A 16 13.74 11.61 -12.41
N ALA A 17 14.59 12.27 -11.62
CA ALA A 17 15.92 11.85 -11.24
C ALA A 17 16.05 11.89 -9.72
N VAL A 18 16.62 10.85 -9.14
CA VAL A 18 16.85 10.70 -7.70
C VAL A 18 18.33 10.91 -7.40
N TYR A 19 18.62 11.62 -6.31
CA TYR A 19 19.95 11.97 -5.86
C TYR A 19 20.16 11.51 -4.42
N ASN A 20 21.37 11.07 -4.10
CA ASN A 20 21.77 10.76 -2.74
C ASN A 20 22.14 12.05 -1.96
N LYS A 21 22.52 11.90 -0.70
CA LYS A 21 22.92 13.02 0.19
C LYS A 21 24.14 13.81 -0.29
N ASP A 22 24.93 13.22 -1.18
CA ASP A 22 26.15 13.80 -1.76
C ASP A 22 25.84 14.49 -3.12
N ASP A 23 24.56 14.74 -3.41
CA ASP A 23 24.05 15.32 -4.66
C ASP A 23 24.42 14.50 -5.92
N GLN A 24 24.73 13.20 -5.76
CA GLN A 24 25.05 12.31 -6.87
C GLN A 24 23.80 11.62 -7.38
N ILE A 25 23.61 11.65 -8.71
CA ILE A 25 22.49 10.97 -9.36
C ILE A 25 22.55 9.46 -9.13
N GLN A 26 21.46 8.90 -8.62
CA GLN A 26 21.33 7.48 -8.35
C GLN A 26 20.46 6.80 -9.39
N TYR A 27 19.39 7.45 -9.84
CA TYR A 27 18.39 6.82 -10.71
C TYR A 27 17.62 7.84 -11.55
N ILE A 28 17.24 7.46 -12.76
CA ILE A 28 16.32 8.20 -13.63
C ILE A 28 15.15 7.27 -13.99
N GLY A 29 13.94 7.75 -13.74
CA GLY A 29 12.70 7.02 -14.01
C GLY A 29 11.63 7.87 -14.68
N LEU A 30 10.57 7.20 -15.11
CA LEU A 30 9.32 7.82 -15.56
C LEU A 30 8.15 7.20 -14.79
N THR A 31 7.09 7.96 -14.58
CA THR A 31 5.92 7.52 -13.83
C THR A 31 4.64 8.21 -14.28
N ARG A 32 3.49 7.62 -13.96
CA ARG A 32 2.16 8.21 -14.12
C ARG A 32 1.70 9.00 -12.89
N LYS A 33 2.31 8.75 -11.73
CA LYS A 33 1.95 9.34 -10.44
C LYS A 33 3.21 9.55 -9.60
N ILE A 34 3.86 10.70 -9.78
CA ILE A 34 5.16 10.96 -9.16
C ILE A 34 5.11 10.94 -7.62
N ASN A 35 4.03 11.41 -7.02
CA ASN A 35 3.81 11.31 -5.57
C ASN A 35 3.92 9.89 -5.02
N VAL A 36 3.27 8.91 -5.66
CA VAL A 36 3.32 7.50 -5.24
C VAL A 36 4.72 6.94 -5.46
N THR A 37 5.31 7.20 -6.62
CA THR A 37 6.62 6.65 -6.97
C THR A 37 7.72 7.14 -6.06
N VAL A 38 7.80 8.44 -5.77
CA VAL A 38 8.82 8.98 -4.87
C VAL A 38 8.57 8.53 -3.43
N SER A 39 7.32 8.44 -2.99
CA SER A 39 6.99 7.87 -1.67
C SER A 39 7.51 6.43 -1.51
N ASN A 40 7.45 5.62 -2.58
CA ASN A 40 7.97 4.26 -2.56
C ASN A 40 9.50 4.25 -2.50
N HIS A 41 10.19 5.10 -3.28
CA HIS A 41 11.66 5.19 -3.22
C HIS A 41 12.16 5.60 -1.85
N LEU A 42 11.52 6.58 -1.21
CA LEU A 42 11.83 7.00 0.17
C LEU A 42 11.62 5.87 1.19
N ARG A 43 10.74 4.91 0.90
CA ARG A 43 10.49 3.74 1.76
C ARG A 43 11.48 2.61 1.49
N ASP A 44 11.72 2.31 0.22
CA ASP A 44 12.39 1.09 -0.21
C ASP A 44 13.92 1.26 -0.34
N VAL A 45 14.38 2.47 -0.66
CA VAL A 45 15.80 2.85 -0.81
C VAL A 45 16.10 4.24 -0.19
N PRO A 46 15.80 4.43 1.10
CA PRO A 46 15.92 5.73 1.77
C PRO A 46 17.34 6.33 1.71
N GLU A 47 18.37 5.49 1.86
CA GLU A 47 19.77 5.92 1.85
C GLU A 47 20.25 6.49 0.50
N SER A 48 19.55 6.11 -0.58
CA SER A 48 19.85 6.56 -1.95
C SER A 48 18.89 7.65 -2.43
N THR A 49 17.92 8.06 -1.60
CA THR A 49 16.83 8.99 -1.96
C THR A 49 16.84 10.21 -1.04
N ALA A 50 17.78 11.13 -1.26
CA ALA A 50 17.87 12.38 -0.49
C ALA A 50 17.17 13.56 -1.19
N ALA A 51 17.19 13.60 -2.52
CA ALA A 51 16.52 14.64 -3.31
C ALA A 51 15.98 14.08 -4.62
N VAL A 52 14.93 14.71 -5.15
CA VAL A 52 14.32 14.33 -6.43
C VAL A 52 14.15 15.57 -7.32
N ARG A 53 14.72 15.53 -8.52
CA ARG A 53 14.42 16.47 -9.61
C ARG A 53 13.33 15.85 -10.48
N TYR A 54 12.35 16.61 -10.91
CA TYR A 54 11.31 16.10 -11.80
C TYR A 54 10.81 17.12 -12.80
N GLU A 55 10.20 16.63 -13.87
CA GLU A 55 9.49 17.41 -14.87
C GLU A 55 8.12 16.79 -15.10
N LEU A 56 7.07 17.60 -14.89
CA LEU A 56 5.68 17.19 -15.06
C LEU A 56 5.33 17.16 -16.54
N LEU A 57 4.68 16.07 -16.94
CA LEU A 57 4.30 15.79 -18.31
C LEU A 57 2.79 15.48 -18.31
N PRO A 58 1.92 16.47 -18.00
CA PRO A 58 0.48 16.27 -17.98
C PRO A 58 0.01 15.76 -19.34
N ASP A 59 -0.93 14.82 -19.32
CA ASP A 59 -1.53 14.18 -20.51
C ASP A 59 -0.54 13.46 -21.45
N ALA A 60 0.71 13.24 -21.01
CA ALA A 60 1.70 12.61 -21.85
C ALA A 60 1.33 11.18 -22.24
N SER A 61 1.52 10.90 -23.53
CA SER A 61 1.48 9.54 -24.05
C SER A 61 2.64 8.71 -23.48
N ARG A 62 2.56 7.39 -23.66
CA ARG A 62 3.67 6.50 -23.31
C ARG A 62 4.96 6.87 -24.04
N ASP A 63 4.85 7.26 -25.30
CA ASP A 63 6.00 7.61 -26.13
C ASP A 63 6.61 8.95 -25.70
N ALA A 64 5.78 9.92 -25.33
CA ALA A 64 6.25 11.20 -24.78
C ALA A 64 7.03 11.01 -23.47
N LEU A 65 6.50 10.21 -22.53
CA LEU A 65 7.21 9.88 -21.29
C LEU A 65 8.53 9.15 -21.56
N THR A 66 8.53 8.22 -22.51
CA THR A 66 9.74 7.47 -22.89
C THR A 66 10.77 8.38 -23.54
N GLY A 67 10.33 9.33 -24.36
CA GLY A 67 11.20 10.35 -24.98
C GLY A 67 11.86 11.24 -23.94
N ALA A 68 11.09 11.77 -22.99
CA ALA A 68 11.61 12.59 -21.90
C ALA A 68 12.63 11.83 -21.04
N TRP A 69 12.34 10.56 -20.71
CA TRP A 69 13.28 9.70 -19.98
C TRP A 69 14.59 9.47 -20.74
N LYS A 70 14.54 9.24 -22.06
CA LYS A 70 15.76 9.10 -22.89
C LYS A 70 16.59 10.37 -22.86
N ALA A 71 15.96 11.53 -23.02
CA ALA A 71 16.66 12.82 -22.98
C ALA A 71 17.40 13.03 -21.65
N TRP A 72 16.75 12.71 -20.52
CA TRP A 72 17.38 12.80 -19.20
C TRP A 72 18.52 11.79 -19.00
N MET A 73 18.39 10.57 -19.55
CA MET A 73 19.47 9.57 -19.53
C MET A 73 20.68 10.02 -20.36
N GLU A 74 20.47 10.62 -21.52
CA GLU A 74 21.51 11.16 -22.38
C GLU A 74 22.22 12.35 -21.72
N GLU A 75 21.46 13.27 -21.09
CA GLU A 75 21.99 14.39 -20.28
C GLU A 75 22.88 13.86 -19.16
N ALA A 76 22.40 12.93 -18.33
CA ALA A 76 23.16 12.39 -17.21
C ALA A 76 24.42 11.62 -17.66
N LEU A 77 24.35 10.88 -18.77
CA LEU A 77 25.50 10.18 -19.33
C LEU A 77 26.54 11.17 -19.86
N SER A 78 26.10 12.25 -20.51
CA SER A 78 26.96 13.32 -21.01
C SER A 78 27.68 14.07 -19.88
N GLU A 79 26.98 14.32 -18.77
CA GLU A 79 27.54 15.06 -17.63
C GLU A 79 28.46 14.20 -16.75
N THR A 80 28.09 12.95 -16.49
CA THR A 80 28.79 12.09 -15.51
C THR A 80 29.72 11.06 -16.15
N GLY A 81 29.62 10.85 -17.47
CA GLY A 81 30.31 9.79 -18.20
C GLY A 81 29.84 8.37 -17.88
N ASN A 82 28.83 8.21 -17.01
CA ASN A 82 28.36 6.91 -16.53
C ASN A 82 26.82 6.83 -16.56
N ILE A 83 26.29 5.61 -16.68
CA ILE A 83 24.87 5.35 -16.45
C ILE A 83 24.61 5.48 -14.94
N PRO A 84 23.52 6.15 -14.50
CA PRO A 84 23.19 6.20 -13.08
C PRO A 84 23.15 4.78 -12.46
N PRO A 85 23.68 4.57 -11.25
CA PRO A 85 23.82 3.23 -10.65
C PRO A 85 22.52 2.41 -10.65
N GLY A 86 21.39 3.07 -10.36
CA GLY A 86 20.06 2.50 -10.33
C GLY A 86 19.50 2.06 -11.70
N ASN A 87 20.10 2.54 -12.79
CA ASN A 87 19.75 2.20 -14.17
C ASN A 87 20.73 1.18 -14.79
N ALA A 88 21.74 0.72 -14.04
CA ALA A 88 22.71 -0.24 -14.53
C ALA A 88 22.06 -1.61 -14.84
N PRO A 89 22.59 -2.37 -15.83
CA PRO A 89 22.08 -3.70 -16.13
C PRO A 89 22.08 -4.63 -14.91
N GLY A 90 20.94 -5.25 -14.61
CA GLY A 90 20.78 -6.16 -13.48
C GLY A 90 20.39 -5.49 -12.15
N GLU A 91 20.38 -4.15 -12.08
CA GLU A 91 19.88 -3.43 -10.91
C GLU A 91 18.33 -3.47 -10.86
N THR A 92 17.79 -3.80 -9.69
CA THR A 92 16.35 -4.01 -9.48
C THR A 92 15.79 -3.25 -8.28
N LYS A 93 16.63 -2.62 -7.45
CA LYS A 93 16.23 -1.87 -6.26
C LYS A 93 15.24 -0.74 -6.55
N TRP A 94 15.39 -0.08 -7.70
CA TRP A 94 14.57 1.05 -8.13
C TRP A 94 13.33 0.65 -8.92
N GLN A 95 13.26 -0.61 -9.33
CA GLN A 95 12.06 -1.13 -9.95
C GLN A 95 11.06 -1.37 -8.83
N SER A 96 10.24 -0.34 -8.56
CA SER A 96 9.05 -0.46 -7.73
C SER A 96 8.31 -1.70 -8.23
N ARG A 97 8.44 -2.82 -7.50
CA ARG A 97 7.45 -3.88 -7.59
C ARG A 97 6.20 -3.14 -7.17
N SER A 98 5.33 -2.79 -8.14
CA SER A 98 3.92 -2.51 -7.82
C SER A 98 3.58 -3.57 -6.80
N ALA A 99 3.37 -3.14 -5.54
CA ALA A 99 3.10 -4.07 -4.47
C ALA A 99 1.94 -4.87 -5.02
N ARG A 100 2.20 -6.15 -5.38
CA ARG A 100 1.17 -6.97 -6.01
C ARG A 100 -0.03 -6.80 -5.09
N PRO A 101 -1.22 -6.42 -5.62
CA PRO A 101 -2.35 -6.13 -4.77
C PRO A 101 -2.46 -7.26 -3.75
N LYS A 102 -2.30 -6.90 -2.47
CA LYS A 102 -2.12 -7.86 -1.39
C LYS A 102 -3.30 -8.82 -1.45
N ALA A 103 -2.99 -10.10 -1.70
CA ALA A 103 -4.04 -11.10 -1.87
C ALA A 103 -4.85 -11.21 -0.58
N ASP A 104 -6.15 -11.42 -0.72
CA ASP A 104 -7.00 -11.66 0.45
C ASP A 104 -6.56 -12.96 1.13
N ILE A 105 -6.60 -12.98 2.46
CA ILE A 105 -6.31 -14.17 3.26
C ILE A 105 -7.41 -15.21 3.02
N LYS A 106 -6.94 -16.42 2.75
CA LYS A 106 -7.74 -17.64 2.67
C LYS A 106 -7.43 -18.47 3.90
N LEU A 107 -8.42 -18.74 4.73
CA LEU A 107 -8.25 -19.50 5.97
C LEU A 107 -7.97 -20.98 5.70
N THR A 108 -8.44 -21.48 4.55
CA THR A 108 -8.19 -22.86 4.11
C THR A 108 -7.78 -22.91 2.64
N ALA A 109 -7.19 -24.03 2.23
CA ALA A 109 -6.85 -24.32 0.83
C ALA A 109 -8.06 -24.78 -0.02
N GLY A 110 -9.29 -24.44 0.38
CA GLY A 110 -10.49 -24.88 -0.34
C GLY A 110 -10.99 -26.28 0.06
N LYS A 111 -10.55 -26.78 1.20
CA LYS A 111 -10.94 -28.09 1.74
C LYS A 111 -11.31 -27.92 3.20
N ALA A 112 -12.36 -28.61 3.63
CA ALA A 112 -12.70 -28.70 5.04
C ALA A 112 -11.49 -29.26 5.79
N ILE A 113 -11.09 -28.55 6.84
CA ILE A 113 -10.05 -28.97 7.76
C ILE A 113 -10.69 -29.29 9.11
N ASN A 114 -10.15 -30.25 9.84
CA ASN A 114 -10.68 -30.70 11.14
C ASN A 114 -10.34 -29.72 12.29
N VAL A 115 -10.12 -28.44 11.97
CA VAL A 115 -9.81 -27.39 12.94
C VAL A 115 -11.00 -26.43 12.99
N PRO A 116 -11.51 -26.06 14.18
CA PRO A 116 -12.56 -25.07 14.31
C PRO A 116 -12.18 -23.74 13.64
N ILE A 117 -13.13 -23.12 12.96
CA ILE A 117 -12.90 -21.87 12.21
C ILE A 117 -12.48 -20.73 13.15
N GLU A 118 -12.95 -20.74 14.39
CA GLU A 118 -12.60 -19.78 15.45
C GLU A 118 -11.09 -19.80 15.76
N THR A 119 -10.48 -20.99 15.74
CA THR A 119 -9.02 -21.13 15.90
C THR A 119 -8.27 -20.46 14.75
N LEU A 120 -8.79 -20.55 13.52
CA LEU A 120 -8.20 -19.90 12.35
C LEU A 120 -8.36 -18.38 12.41
N ILE A 121 -9.53 -17.90 12.86
CA ILE A 121 -9.78 -16.48 13.12
C ILE A 121 -8.75 -15.96 14.12
N ASP A 122 -8.62 -16.64 15.27
CA ASP A 122 -7.69 -16.28 16.35
C ASP A 122 -6.24 -16.21 15.85
N GLN A 123 -5.81 -17.21 15.08
CA GLN A 123 -4.48 -17.23 14.48
C GLN A 123 -4.27 -16.04 13.53
N VAL A 124 -5.25 -15.73 12.67
CA VAL A 124 -5.13 -14.65 11.69
C VAL A 124 -5.07 -13.28 12.37
N VAL A 125 -5.93 -13.01 13.35
CA VAL A 125 -5.93 -11.70 14.03
C VAL A 125 -4.69 -11.49 14.90
N LYS A 126 -4.10 -12.56 15.45
CA LYS A 126 -2.87 -12.46 16.26
C LYS A 126 -1.58 -12.43 15.44
N SER A 127 -1.57 -13.04 14.25
CA SER A 127 -0.38 -13.07 13.39
C SER A 127 -0.23 -11.83 12.51
N ASN A 128 -1.29 -11.03 12.36
CA ASN A 128 -1.30 -9.85 11.50
C ASN A 128 -1.69 -8.60 12.29
N LYS A 129 -0.95 -7.51 12.11
CA LYS A 129 -1.16 -6.27 12.90
C LYS A 129 -2.54 -5.66 12.69
N VAL A 130 -3.06 -5.69 11.47
CA VAL A 130 -4.38 -5.12 11.13
C VAL A 130 -5.09 -6.10 10.20
N VAL A 131 -6.30 -6.51 10.58
CA VAL A 131 -7.12 -7.47 9.80
C VAL A 131 -8.54 -6.94 9.66
N ALA A 132 -9.04 -6.88 8.44
CA ALA A 132 -10.41 -6.52 8.12
C ALA A 132 -11.18 -7.72 7.58
N PHE A 133 -12.24 -8.13 8.30
CA PHE A 133 -13.22 -9.11 7.82
C PHE A 133 -14.31 -8.36 7.06
N VAL A 134 -14.46 -8.64 5.77
CA VAL A 134 -15.31 -7.85 4.87
C VAL A 134 -16.18 -8.71 3.96
N LYS A 135 -17.21 -8.11 3.36
CA LYS A 135 -18.03 -8.73 2.32
C LYS A 135 -17.46 -8.41 0.94
N GLY A 136 -16.93 -9.40 0.26
CA GLY A 136 -16.23 -9.26 -1.02
C GLY A 136 -14.72 -9.22 -0.84
N THR A 137 -14.01 -8.83 -1.88
CA THR A 137 -12.54 -8.79 -1.93
C THR A 137 -12.03 -7.35 -1.88
N ARG A 138 -10.72 -7.17 -1.67
CA ARG A 138 -10.09 -5.85 -1.77
C ARG A 138 -10.36 -5.18 -3.12
N SER A 139 -10.34 -5.94 -4.21
CA SER A 139 -10.56 -5.44 -5.58
C SER A 139 -12.05 -5.31 -5.95
N GLN A 140 -12.92 -6.10 -5.31
CA GLN A 140 -14.36 -6.15 -5.60
C GLN A 140 -15.15 -6.20 -4.28
N PRO A 141 -15.28 -5.08 -3.56
CA PRO A 141 -16.15 -5.01 -2.39
C PRO A 141 -17.60 -5.22 -2.81
N GLN A 142 -18.32 -6.06 -2.06
CA GLN A 142 -19.72 -6.40 -2.33
C GLN A 142 -20.68 -5.74 -1.33
N CYS A 143 -20.19 -4.81 -0.51
CA CYS A 143 -20.99 -4.09 0.48
C CYS A 143 -20.43 -2.67 0.69
N GLY A 144 -21.29 -1.66 0.70
CA GLY A 144 -20.89 -0.26 0.90
C GLY A 144 -20.15 -0.01 2.21
N PHE A 145 -20.56 -0.68 3.31
CA PHE A 145 -19.86 -0.59 4.60
C PHE A 145 -18.45 -1.19 4.55
N SER A 146 -18.29 -2.33 3.86
CA SER A 146 -16.98 -2.94 3.62
C SER A 146 -16.09 -2.05 2.77
N HIS A 147 -16.64 -1.44 1.71
CA HIS A 147 -15.93 -0.46 0.90
C HIS A 147 -15.47 0.73 1.75
N LYS A 148 -16.38 1.33 2.53
CA LYS A 148 -16.08 2.45 3.44
C LYS A 148 -14.92 2.17 4.40
N MET A 149 -14.95 1.03 5.11
CA MET A 149 -13.86 0.65 6.02
C MET A 149 -12.53 0.51 5.28
N MET A 150 -12.52 -0.15 4.12
CA MET A 150 -11.30 -0.32 3.34
C MET A 150 -10.78 1.01 2.79
N SER A 151 -11.66 1.91 2.33
CA SER A 151 -11.28 3.25 1.87
C SER A 151 -10.58 4.02 2.98
N ILE A 152 -11.14 4.03 4.20
CA ILE A 152 -10.49 4.66 5.37
C ILE A 152 -9.07 4.12 5.58
N LEU A 153 -8.90 2.79 5.60
CA LEU A 153 -7.58 2.18 5.80
C LEU A 153 -6.59 2.49 4.67
N ASN A 154 -7.08 2.52 3.42
CA ASN A 154 -6.28 2.87 2.25
C ASN A 154 -5.84 4.34 2.26
N ASP A 155 -6.75 5.26 2.61
CA ASP A 155 -6.48 6.70 2.69
C ASP A 155 -5.44 6.99 3.78
N MET A 156 -5.50 6.25 4.89
CA MET A 156 -4.49 6.28 5.94
C MET A 156 -3.16 5.60 5.57
N ARG A 157 -3.08 4.98 4.37
CA ARG A 157 -1.94 4.19 3.88
C ARG A 157 -1.53 3.07 4.85
N THR A 158 -2.50 2.51 5.57
CA THR A 158 -2.30 1.42 6.52
C THR A 158 -2.06 0.12 5.76
N ASP A 159 -1.03 -0.65 6.14
CA ASP A 159 -0.93 -2.03 5.68
C ASP A 159 -1.86 -2.91 6.51
N TYR A 160 -2.75 -3.66 5.85
CA TYR A 160 -3.75 -4.49 6.49
C TYR A 160 -4.07 -5.72 5.65
N GLU A 161 -4.56 -6.77 6.31
CA GLU A 161 -5.06 -7.98 5.67
C GLU A 161 -6.57 -7.91 5.46
N VAL A 162 -7.05 -8.56 4.40
CA VAL A 162 -8.48 -8.68 4.10
C VAL A 162 -8.87 -10.15 4.15
N VAL A 163 -9.95 -10.47 4.87
CA VAL A 163 -10.57 -11.80 4.85
C VAL A 163 -11.99 -11.67 4.31
N ASN A 164 -12.27 -12.29 3.15
CA ASN A 164 -13.60 -12.28 2.58
C ASN A 164 -14.50 -13.29 3.30
N VAL A 165 -15.51 -12.78 4.01
CA VAL A 165 -16.47 -13.61 4.74
C VAL A 165 -17.49 -14.33 3.84
N LEU A 166 -17.54 -13.98 2.55
CA LEU A 166 -18.43 -14.57 1.55
C LEU A 166 -17.75 -15.67 0.72
N ASP A 167 -16.47 -15.95 0.96
CA ASP A 167 -15.75 -17.01 0.26
C ASP A 167 -16.04 -18.36 0.94
N ASP A 168 -17.17 -18.98 0.61
CA ASP A 168 -17.56 -20.27 1.20
C ASP A 168 -16.63 -21.42 0.83
N PHE A 169 -15.85 -21.27 -0.25
CA PHE A 169 -14.89 -22.31 -0.67
C PHE A 169 -13.66 -22.30 0.23
N HIS A 170 -13.03 -21.15 0.45
CA HIS A 170 -11.82 -21.05 1.29
C HIS A 170 -12.12 -20.78 2.77
N ASN A 171 -13.27 -20.19 3.10
CA ASN A 171 -13.65 -19.72 4.43
C ASN A 171 -15.05 -20.22 4.85
N PRO A 172 -15.35 -21.53 4.78
CA PRO A 172 -16.69 -22.05 5.05
C PRO A 172 -17.15 -21.69 6.47
N GLY A 173 -18.35 -21.11 6.58
CA GLY A 173 -18.96 -20.74 7.87
C GLY A 173 -18.37 -19.50 8.55
N LEU A 174 -17.34 -18.86 7.96
CA LEU A 174 -16.65 -17.71 8.55
C LEU A 174 -17.60 -16.57 8.88
N ARG A 175 -18.58 -16.28 8.01
CA ARG A 175 -19.50 -15.16 8.19
C ARG A 175 -20.25 -15.17 9.52
N ASP A 176 -20.63 -16.34 10.00
CA ASP A 176 -21.35 -16.46 11.27
C ASP A 176 -20.40 -16.67 12.44
N ALA A 177 -19.33 -17.43 12.24
CA ALA A 177 -18.30 -17.63 13.25
C ALA A 177 -17.64 -16.30 13.70
N ILE A 178 -17.32 -15.40 12.77
CA ILE A 178 -16.69 -14.11 13.12
C ILE A 178 -17.59 -13.23 13.99
N LYS A 179 -18.92 -13.31 13.80
CA LYS A 179 -19.88 -12.60 14.65
C LYS A 179 -19.93 -13.16 16.07
N GLN A 180 -19.82 -14.48 16.19
CA GLN A 180 -19.78 -15.16 17.49
C GLN A 180 -18.46 -14.87 18.21
N TYR A 181 -17.34 -14.96 17.49
CA TYR A 181 -16.00 -14.69 18.01
C TYR A 181 -15.87 -13.26 18.57
N SER A 182 -16.35 -12.25 17.84
CA SER A 182 -16.35 -10.84 18.26
C SER A 182 -17.46 -10.47 19.25
N GLN A 183 -18.46 -11.34 19.42
CA GLN A 183 -19.75 -10.96 20.02
C GLN A 183 -20.40 -9.74 19.34
N TRP A 184 -20.18 -9.58 18.02
CA TRP A 184 -20.64 -8.43 17.24
C TRP A 184 -21.47 -8.86 16.01
N PRO A 185 -22.69 -8.31 15.81
CA PRO A 185 -23.64 -8.87 14.85
C PRO A 185 -23.38 -8.48 13.39
N THR A 186 -22.58 -7.44 13.12
CA THR A 186 -22.43 -6.87 11.77
C THR A 186 -21.04 -7.07 11.17
N ILE A 187 -20.97 -6.87 9.86
CA ILE A 187 -19.76 -6.93 9.02
C ILE A 187 -19.80 -5.67 8.14
N PRO A 188 -18.67 -4.97 7.96
CA PRO A 188 -17.29 -5.38 8.25
C PRO A 188 -16.89 -5.33 9.73
N GLN A 189 -15.78 -6.00 10.08
CA GLN A 189 -15.16 -5.96 11.39
C GLN A 189 -13.65 -5.71 11.26
N LEU A 190 -13.12 -4.78 12.05
CA LEU A 190 -11.69 -4.46 12.11
C LEU A 190 -11.06 -5.02 13.38
N TYR A 191 -9.88 -5.61 13.24
CA TYR A 191 -9.00 -6.01 14.33
C TYR A 191 -7.65 -5.31 14.21
N ILE A 192 -7.11 -4.85 15.33
CA ILE A 192 -5.77 -4.25 15.43
C ILE A 192 -5.03 -4.91 16.59
N GLY A 193 -3.83 -5.44 16.34
CA GLY A 193 -3.03 -6.11 17.38
C GLY A 193 -3.70 -7.34 18.00
N GLY A 194 -4.61 -8.00 17.26
CA GLY A 194 -5.41 -9.12 17.76
C GLY A 194 -6.68 -8.73 18.51
N GLU A 195 -6.92 -7.44 18.76
CA GLU A 195 -8.11 -6.96 19.47
C GLU A 195 -9.19 -6.49 18.50
N PHE A 196 -10.46 -6.78 18.84
CA PHE A 196 -11.60 -6.31 18.07
C PHE A 196 -11.82 -4.81 18.30
N VAL A 197 -11.85 -4.05 17.21
CA VAL A 197 -12.02 -2.58 17.24
C VAL A 197 -13.48 -2.18 17.00
N GLY A 198 -14.12 -2.75 15.97
CA GLY A 198 -15.50 -2.39 15.63
C GLY A 198 -15.87 -2.57 14.17
N GLY A 199 -17.09 -2.12 13.84
CA GLY A 199 -17.59 -2.02 12.47
C GLY A 199 -17.17 -0.72 11.77
N SER A 200 -17.64 -0.52 10.52
CA SER A 200 -17.21 0.63 9.69
C SER A 200 -17.52 2.00 10.31
N ASP A 201 -18.63 2.14 11.02
CA ASP A 201 -19.04 3.43 11.58
C ASP A 201 -18.26 3.78 12.84
N ILE A 202 -17.89 2.78 13.65
CA ILE A 202 -16.98 2.96 14.79
C ILE A 202 -15.59 3.38 14.26
N VAL A 203 -15.09 2.71 13.22
CA VAL A 203 -13.81 3.05 12.59
C VAL A 203 -13.81 4.48 12.03
N GLU A 204 -14.91 4.93 11.41
CA GLU A 204 -15.04 6.31 10.95
C GLU A 204 -15.08 7.31 12.11
N GLN A 205 -15.78 6.99 13.20
CA GLN A 205 -15.79 7.84 14.39
C GLN A 205 -14.38 7.96 15.01
N MET A 206 -13.65 6.84 15.12
CA MET A 206 -12.28 6.82 15.65
C MET A 206 -11.29 7.55 14.74
N LEU A 207 -11.52 7.54 13.43
CA LEU A 207 -10.77 8.37 12.49
C LEU A 207 -10.98 9.85 12.80
N GLY A 208 -12.23 10.26 13.03
CA GLY A 208 -12.60 11.64 13.35
C GLY A 208 -12.07 12.12 14.70
N SER A 209 -11.94 11.23 15.69
CA SER A 209 -11.37 11.55 17.00
C SER A 209 -9.84 11.49 17.07
N GLY A 210 -9.18 10.90 16.06
CA GLY A 210 -7.73 10.65 16.06
C GLY A 210 -7.30 9.36 16.77
N GLU A 211 -8.24 8.63 17.39
CA GLU A 211 -7.97 7.41 18.14
C GLU A 211 -7.47 6.27 17.25
N LEU A 212 -8.01 6.16 16.04
CA LEU A 212 -7.60 5.13 15.07
C LEU A 212 -6.11 5.26 14.71
N GLN A 213 -5.63 6.49 14.53
CA GLN A 213 -4.24 6.81 14.22
C GLN A 213 -3.31 6.35 15.34
N LEU A 214 -3.69 6.58 16.60
CA LEU A 214 -2.91 6.17 17.78
C LEU A 214 -2.80 4.65 17.86
N MET A 215 -3.92 3.93 17.71
CA MET A 215 -3.93 2.47 17.72
C MET A 215 -3.06 1.88 16.60
N LEU A 216 -3.12 2.44 15.39
CA LEU A 216 -2.35 1.95 14.24
C LEU A 216 -0.84 2.17 14.39
N ARG A 217 -0.43 3.23 15.11
CA ARG A 217 0.98 3.48 15.45
C ARG A 217 1.51 2.54 16.54
N GLY A 218 0.62 1.88 17.29
CA GLY A 218 0.98 1.12 18.49
C GLY A 218 1.22 2.02 19.70
N GLU A 219 0.74 3.27 19.64
CA GLU A 219 0.77 4.24 20.73
C GLU A 219 -0.56 4.19 21.49
N SER A 220 -0.92 3.00 21.98
CA SER A 220 -2.01 2.87 22.93
C SER A 220 -1.50 3.27 24.31
N LYS A 221 -2.29 4.09 25.00
CA LYS A 221 -1.99 4.66 26.32
C LYS A 221 -1.73 3.61 27.40
#